data_AF-A0A0B1SPC2-F1
#
_entry.id   AF-A0A0B1SPC2-F1
#
_cell.length_a   1.000
_cell.length_b   1.000
_cell.length_c   1.000
_cell.angle_alpha   90.00
_cell.angle_beta   90.00
_cell.angle_gamma   90.00
#
_symmetry.space_group_name_H-M   'P 1'
#
loop_
_entity.id
_entity.type
_entity.pdbx_description
1 polymer ?
#
loop_
_entity_poly.entity_id
_entity_poly.type
_entity_poly.pdbx_seq_one_letter_code
_entity_poly.pdbx_strand_id
1 'polypeptide(L)'
;MRYLIDITKAQEELGWTPQISFEEVADLASVIQAEVDRQLGREVTEARLVSIPDRPYNDMRYLIDITKAQEELGWTPQISFEEGMRRTVASALKPKESVKMHVALYGGKGYVGQALQKFIYRFWKIERSHLFLLKAKLEWTMRKATHGNGINTIEYLEGGPDKTFENVRDNMYSATVLAHLCRKLGIHFTYVGTGYIFAYDAAHPIGGPGFTEEDIPTFFGSSYSVVKGFTDRQMSHFNEK
;
A
#
# COMPACT_ATOMS: atom_id res chain seq x y z
N MET A 1 18.28 25.85 20.05
CA MET A 1 19.15 24.96 19.26
C MET A 1 18.44 24.75 17.94
N ARG A 2 18.83 25.49 16.89
CA ARG A 2 18.19 25.47 15.56
C ARG A 2 18.79 24.30 14.79
N TYR A 3 18.05 23.23 14.61
CA TYR A 3 18.39 22.21 13.62
C TYR A 3 17.73 22.65 12.31
N LEU A 4 18.40 23.58 11.61
CA LEU A 4 18.24 23.69 10.17
C LEU A 4 18.85 22.42 9.59
N ILE A 5 18.20 21.85 8.58
CA ILE A 5 18.70 20.72 7.81
C ILE A 5 20.12 21.09 7.37
N ASP A 6 21.13 20.36 7.84
CA ASP A 6 22.53 20.60 7.52
C ASP A 6 22.83 20.03 6.13
N ILE A 7 22.37 20.75 5.11
CA ILE A 7 22.55 20.41 3.69
C ILE A 7 24.04 20.43 3.31
N THR A 8 24.85 21.19 4.05
CA THR A 8 26.31 21.26 3.93
C THR A 8 26.96 19.89 4.08
N LYS A 9 26.46 19.06 5.00
CA LYS A 9 26.99 17.71 5.21
C LYS A 9 26.69 16.75 4.04
N ALA A 10 25.55 16.92 3.38
CA ALA A 10 25.20 16.17 2.17
C ALA A 10 26.05 16.58 0.95
N GLN A 11 26.51 17.85 0.89
CA GLN A 11 27.42 18.30 -0.18
C GLN A 11 28.83 17.71 -0.01
N GLU A 12 29.35 17.65 1.21
CA GLU A 12 30.69 17.14 1.49
C GLU A 12 30.80 15.61 1.41
N GLU A 13 29.77 14.87 1.86
CA GLU A 13 29.82 13.40 1.92
C GLU A 13 29.31 12.69 0.66
N LEU A 14 28.37 13.30 -0.11
CA LEU A 14 27.71 12.65 -1.25
C LEU A 14 28.08 13.23 -2.62
N GLY A 15 28.95 14.25 -2.68
CA GLY A 15 29.39 14.86 -3.94
C GLY A 15 28.26 15.49 -4.77
N TRP A 16 27.10 15.73 -4.16
CA TRP A 16 25.93 16.29 -4.83
C TRP A 16 26.08 17.80 -4.96
N THR A 17 26.16 18.28 -6.19
CA THR A 17 26.13 19.72 -6.52
C THR A 17 24.74 20.07 -7.06
N PRO A 18 23.90 20.77 -6.29
CA PRO A 18 22.65 21.27 -6.85
C PRO A 18 22.96 22.33 -7.90
N GLN A 19 22.23 22.30 -9.02
CA GLN A 19 22.31 23.32 -10.06
C GLN A 19 21.78 24.70 -9.59
N ILE A 20 21.20 24.77 -8.39
CA ILE A 20 20.74 25.99 -7.71
C ILE A 20 21.20 25.89 -6.24
N SER A 21 22.00 26.85 -5.75
CA SER A 21 22.35 26.92 -4.34
C SER A 21 21.11 27.28 -3.52
N PHE A 22 20.51 26.32 -2.81
CA PHE A 22 19.36 26.56 -1.94
C PHE A 22 19.84 26.92 -0.53
N GLU A 23 20.22 28.18 -0.33
CA GLU A 23 20.29 28.75 1.01
C GLU A 23 18.84 29.07 1.44
N GLU A 24 18.35 28.29 2.42
CA GLU A 24 17.10 28.51 3.17
C GLU A 24 15.78 28.16 2.46
N VAL A 25 14.88 27.50 3.20
CA VAL A 25 13.49 27.15 2.79
C VAL A 25 12.70 28.36 2.24
N ALA A 26 13.11 29.57 2.59
CA ALA A 26 12.57 30.83 2.10
C ALA A 26 12.71 31.01 0.58
N ASP A 27 13.82 30.57 0.00
CA ASP A 27 14.06 30.70 -1.44
C ASP A 27 13.11 29.81 -2.23
N LEU A 28 12.98 28.55 -1.81
CA LEU A 28 12.01 27.62 -2.41
C LEU A 28 10.58 28.14 -2.27
N ALA A 29 10.21 28.67 -1.10
CA ALA A 29 8.90 29.25 -0.89
C ALA A 29 8.64 30.44 -1.83
N SER A 30 9.65 31.28 -2.06
CA SER A 30 9.56 32.43 -2.98
C SER A 30 9.40 31.99 -4.44
N VAL A 31 10.14 30.95 -4.88
CA VAL A 31 9.99 30.36 -6.21
C VAL A 31 8.59 29.80 -6.43
N ILE A 32 8.06 29.05 -5.43
CA ILE A 32 6.69 28.52 -5.47
C ILE A 32 5.67 29.66 -5.54
N GLN A 33 5.83 30.68 -4.69
CA GLN A 33 4.91 31.82 -4.64
C GLN A 33 4.86 32.56 -5.97
N ALA A 34 6.02 32.86 -6.56
CA ALA A 34 6.10 33.51 -7.87
C ALA A 34 5.44 32.67 -8.98
N GLU A 35 5.60 31.35 -8.97
CA GLU A 35 4.97 30.47 -9.95
C GLU A 35 3.45 30.39 -9.77
N VAL A 36 2.95 30.36 -8.52
CA VAL A 36 1.51 30.47 -8.22
C VAL A 36 0.95 31.79 -8.74
N ASP A 37 1.64 32.89 -8.50
CA ASP A 37 1.19 34.24 -8.88
C ASP A 37 1.12 34.39 -10.39
N ARG A 38 2.14 33.89 -11.08
CA ARG A 38 2.20 33.83 -12.54
C ARG A 38 1.02 33.04 -13.12
N GLN A 39 0.73 31.84 -12.60
CA GLN A 39 -0.37 31.01 -13.11
C GLN A 39 -1.76 31.58 -12.79
N LEU A 40 -1.89 32.37 -11.73
CA LEU A 40 -3.12 33.09 -11.39
C LEU A 40 -3.27 34.45 -12.10
N GLY A 41 -2.25 34.89 -12.85
CA GLY A 41 -2.26 36.18 -13.55
C GLY A 41 -2.22 37.39 -12.62
N ARG A 42 -1.57 37.26 -11.46
CA ARG A 42 -1.40 38.36 -10.48
C ARG A 42 0.07 38.78 -10.37
N GLU A 43 0.30 39.96 -9.80
CA GLU A 43 1.66 40.41 -9.47
C GLU A 43 2.31 39.46 -8.47
N VAL A 44 3.63 39.29 -8.59
CA VAL A 44 4.41 38.44 -7.70
C VAL A 44 4.43 39.07 -6.31
N THR A 45 4.07 38.25 -5.34
CA THR A 45 4.00 38.59 -3.92
C THR A 45 5.06 37.83 -3.14
N GLU A 46 5.42 38.35 -1.97
CA GLU A 46 6.37 37.65 -1.08
C GLU A 46 5.73 36.42 -0.44
N ALA A 47 6.53 35.36 -0.29
CA ALA A 47 6.09 34.15 0.39
C ALA A 47 5.93 34.41 1.89
N ARG A 48 4.72 34.17 2.41
CA ARG A 48 4.44 34.31 3.85
C ARG A 48 4.79 33.02 4.59
N LEU A 49 5.84 33.07 5.40
CA LEU A 49 6.19 31.98 6.31
C LEU A 49 5.49 32.17 7.66
N VAL A 50 4.88 31.10 8.16
CA VAL A 50 4.25 31.08 9.49
C VAL A 50 4.91 29.98 10.32
N SER A 51 5.37 30.34 11.50
CA SER A 51 5.88 29.35 12.46
C SER A 51 4.72 28.50 12.95
N ILE A 52 4.87 27.19 12.82
CA ILE A 52 3.94 26.21 13.36
C ILE A 52 4.60 25.51 14.56
N PRO A 53 3.82 25.07 15.56
CA PRO A 53 4.36 24.24 16.63
C PRO A 53 5.09 23.03 16.06
N ASP A 54 6.15 22.62 16.74
CA ASP A 54 6.87 21.39 16.39
C ASP A 54 5.88 20.22 16.29
N ARG A 55 6.09 19.37 15.27
CA ARG A 55 5.26 18.20 15.00
C ARG A 55 6.14 16.97 15.22
N PRO A 56 6.24 16.48 16.47
CA PRO A 56 7.03 15.30 16.79
C PRO A 56 6.72 14.18 15.79
N TYR A 57 7.77 13.53 15.27
CA TYR A 57 7.71 12.43 14.29
C TYR A 57 7.40 12.78 12.82
N ASN A 58 7.05 14.03 12.47
CA ASN A 58 6.81 14.39 11.06
C ASN A 58 8.10 14.73 10.30
N ASP A 59 9.05 15.43 10.93
CA ASP A 59 10.19 16.00 10.21
C ASP A 59 11.23 14.95 9.81
N MET A 60 11.31 13.82 10.53
CA MET A 60 12.15 12.67 10.15
C MET A 60 11.70 11.97 8.84
N ARG A 61 10.57 12.36 8.24
CA ARG A 61 10.00 11.70 7.05
C ARG A 61 10.27 12.41 5.73
N TYR A 62 10.75 13.65 5.74
CA TYR A 62 10.77 14.50 4.53
C TYR A 62 12.13 14.66 3.87
N LEU A 63 13.20 14.11 4.45
CA LEU A 63 14.45 13.96 3.72
C LEU A 63 14.36 12.68 2.89
N ILE A 64 13.96 12.82 1.63
CA ILE A 64 13.95 11.72 0.67
C ILE A 64 15.28 11.74 -0.08
N ASP A 65 16.11 10.74 0.20
CA ASP A 65 17.26 10.40 -0.63
C ASP A 65 16.81 9.46 -1.74
N ILE A 66 17.01 9.87 -2.99
CA ILE A 66 16.62 9.10 -4.18
C ILE A 66 17.74 8.19 -4.70
N THR A 67 18.92 8.19 -4.07
CA THR A 67 20.10 7.40 -4.47
C THR A 67 19.75 5.91 -4.59
N LYS A 68 19.01 5.38 -3.61
CA LYS A 68 18.55 3.98 -3.65
C LYS A 68 17.71 3.67 -4.90
N ALA A 69 16.82 4.57 -5.28
CA ALA A 69 16.00 4.38 -6.49
C ALA A 69 16.84 4.49 -7.77
N GLN A 70 17.86 5.35 -7.78
CA GLN A 70 18.81 5.45 -8.88
C GLN A 70 19.64 4.17 -9.04
N GLU A 71 20.22 3.67 -7.96
CA GLU A 71 21.13 2.52 -7.96
C GLU A 71 20.39 1.19 -8.18
N GLU A 72 19.30 0.95 -7.47
CA GLU A 72 18.61 -0.35 -7.50
C GLU A 72 17.58 -0.45 -8.64
N LEU A 73 16.98 0.68 -9.03
CA LEU A 73 15.87 0.68 -10.01
C LEU A 73 16.25 1.39 -11.33
N GLY A 74 17.45 1.97 -11.44
CA GLY A 74 17.85 2.79 -12.58
C GLY A 74 16.97 4.04 -12.76
N TRP A 75 16.25 4.45 -11.72
CA TRP A 75 15.27 5.52 -11.80
C TRP A 75 15.96 6.88 -11.70
N THR A 76 15.67 7.80 -12.61
CA THR A 76 16.17 9.18 -12.54
C THR A 76 15.06 10.17 -12.94
N PRO A 77 15.00 11.40 -12.38
CA PRO A 77 14.05 12.42 -12.81
C PRO A 77 14.11 12.64 -14.33
N GLN A 78 12.96 12.53 -14.98
CA GLN A 78 12.84 12.70 -16.44
C GLN A 78 12.51 14.13 -16.87
N ILE A 79 12.25 15.02 -15.90
CA ILE A 79 11.90 16.43 -16.13
C ILE A 79 12.73 17.31 -15.21
N SER A 80 12.98 18.55 -15.62
CA SER A 80 13.69 19.52 -14.79
C SER A 80 12.86 19.91 -13.56
N PHE A 81 13.52 20.48 -12.57
CA PHE A 81 12.87 20.99 -11.38
C PHE A 81 11.82 22.06 -11.70
N GLU A 82 12.12 22.98 -12.62
CA GLU A 82 11.24 24.06 -13.04
C GLU A 82 9.99 23.52 -13.73
N GLU A 83 10.14 22.54 -14.62
CA GLU A 83 9.03 21.84 -15.26
C GLU A 83 8.15 21.12 -14.23
N GLY A 84 8.77 20.38 -13.32
CA GLY A 84 8.09 19.67 -12.24
C GLY A 84 7.31 20.62 -11.34
N MET A 85 7.93 21.75 -10.97
CA MET A 85 7.32 22.80 -10.15
C MET A 85 6.10 23.40 -10.84
N ARG A 86 6.23 23.80 -12.11
CA ARG A 86 5.15 24.38 -12.91
C ARG A 86 3.94 23.45 -12.97
N ARG A 87 4.17 22.17 -13.27
CA ARG A 87 3.12 21.14 -13.35
C ARG A 87 2.48 20.89 -11.99
N THR A 88 3.28 20.91 -10.92
CA THR A 88 2.79 20.71 -9.54
C THR A 88 1.86 21.86 -9.13
N VAL A 89 2.27 23.11 -9.36
CA VAL A 89 1.43 24.29 -9.11
C VAL A 89 0.15 24.24 -9.95
N ALA A 90 0.25 23.94 -11.25
CA ALA A 90 -0.91 23.82 -12.13
C ALA A 90 -1.90 22.76 -11.63
N SER A 91 -1.39 21.62 -11.17
CA SER A 91 -2.22 20.57 -10.58
C SER A 91 -2.86 20.96 -9.26
N ALA A 92 -2.23 21.83 -8.47
CA ALA A 92 -2.77 22.31 -7.20
C ALA A 92 -3.88 23.35 -7.40
N LEU A 93 -3.76 24.21 -8.41
CA LEU A 93 -4.73 25.24 -8.75
C LEU A 93 -5.97 24.68 -9.47
N LYS A 94 -5.84 23.54 -10.15
CA LYS A 94 -6.98 22.88 -10.79
C LYS A 94 -7.99 22.43 -9.72
N PRO A 95 -9.29 22.75 -9.88
CA PRO A 95 -10.34 22.20 -9.02
C PRO A 95 -10.23 20.68 -8.98
N LYS A 96 -10.01 20.13 -7.79
CA LYS A 96 -10.00 18.69 -7.59
C LYS A 96 -11.45 18.25 -7.43
N GLU A 97 -11.96 17.53 -8.41
CA GLU A 97 -13.20 16.80 -8.21
C GLU A 97 -12.99 15.77 -7.09
N SER A 98 -13.95 15.69 -6.17
CA SER A 98 -13.92 14.67 -5.13
C SER A 98 -14.15 13.31 -5.79
N VAL A 99 -13.07 12.56 -5.97
CA VAL A 99 -13.17 11.19 -6.46
C VAL A 99 -13.74 10.34 -5.33
N LYS A 100 -14.99 9.90 -5.50
CA LYS A 100 -15.63 9.00 -4.53
C LYS A 100 -15.10 7.58 -4.75
N MET A 101 -14.45 7.03 -3.73
CA MET A 101 -14.04 5.62 -3.74
C MET A 101 -15.20 4.74 -3.31
N HIS A 102 -15.55 3.75 -4.14
CA HIS A 102 -16.48 2.69 -3.79
C HIS A 102 -15.68 1.44 -3.41
N VAL A 103 -15.99 0.87 -2.24
CA VAL A 103 -15.28 -0.30 -1.72
C VAL A 103 -16.28 -1.43 -1.54
N ALA A 104 -16.00 -2.58 -2.15
CA ALA A 104 -16.71 -3.82 -1.88
C ALA A 104 -15.83 -4.72 -1.00
N LEU A 105 -16.33 -5.08 0.19
CA LEU A 105 -15.61 -5.90 1.15
C LEU A 105 -16.26 -7.27 1.26
N TYR A 106 -15.59 -8.30 0.72
CA TYR A 106 -15.93 -9.68 1.00
C TYR A 106 -15.55 -10.03 2.43
N GLY A 107 -16.57 -10.42 3.21
CA GLY A 107 -16.36 -10.86 4.58
C GLY A 107 -16.11 -9.80 5.64
N GLY A 108 -16.75 -8.65 5.49
CA GLY A 108 -16.76 -7.60 6.51
C GLY A 108 -17.23 -8.06 7.90
N LYS A 109 -17.92 -9.19 8.03
CA LYS A 109 -18.33 -9.72 9.34
C LYS A 109 -17.20 -10.43 10.11
N GLY A 110 -16.10 -10.82 9.45
CA GLY A 110 -14.95 -11.44 10.10
C GLY A 110 -14.07 -10.46 10.86
N TYR A 111 -13.15 -10.96 11.70
CA TYR A 111 -12.27 -10.12 12.54
C TYR A 111 -11.50 -9.06 11.73
N VAL A 112 -10.79 -9.48 10.68
CA VAL A 112 -10.03 -8.58 9.79
C VAL A 112 -10.97 -7.61 9.06
N GLY A 113 -12.12 -8.10 8.57
CA GLY A 113 -13.09 -7.26 7.87
C GLY A 113 -13.70 -6.18 8.75
N GLN A 114 -13.95 -6.44 10.04
CA GLN A 114 -14.43 -5.45 10.99
C GLN A 114 -13.33 -4.43 11.35
N ALA A 115 -12.09 -4.89 11.52
CA ALA A 115 -10.96 -3.99 11.75
C ALA A 115 -10.74 -3.04 10.55
N LEU A 116 -10.77 -3.57 9.33
CA LEU A 116 -10.63 -2.78 8.11
C LEU A 116 -11.77 -1.77 7.95
N GLN A 117 -13.01 -2.14 8.26
CA GLN A 117 -14.12 -1.18 8.28
C GLN A 117 -13.86 0.00 9.22
N LYS A 118 -13.42 -0.27 10.46
CA LYS A 118 -13.09 0.80 11.42
C LYS A 118 -11.99 1.72 10.88
N PHE A 119 -10.97 1.15 10.25
CA PHE A 119 -9.88 1.90 9.63
C PHE A 119 -10.39 2.78 8.48
N ILE A 120 -11.17 2.21 7.55
CA ILE A 120 -11.75 2.93 6.40
C ILE A 120 -12.60 4.12 6.87
N TYR A 121 -13.48 3.91 7.85
CA TYR A 121 -14.31 5.00 8.37
C TYR A 121 -13.49 6.09 9.06
N ARG A 122 -12.43 5.72 9.79
CA ARG A 122 -11.62 6.67 10.56
C ARG A 122 -10.69 7.50 9.68
N PHE A 123 -10.02 6.88 8.72
CA PHE A 123 -8.94 7.51 7.96
C PHE A 123 -9.34 7.90 6.56
N TRP A 124 -10.13 7.07 5.87
CA TRP A 124 -10.51 7.31 4.48
C TRP A 124 -11.85 8.05 4.35
N LYS A 125 -12.57 8.25 5.46
CA LYS A 125 -13.83 9.00 5.53
C LYS A 125 -14.86 8.56 4.47
N ILE A 126 -14.85 7.29 4.08
CA ILE A 126 -15.80 6.74 3.12
C ILE A 126 -17.17 6.66 3.78
N GLU A 127 -18.17 7.26 3.15
CA GLU A 127 -19.56 7.17 3.61
C GLU A 127 -20.08 5.73 3.52
N ARG A 128 -20.99 5.35 4.42
CA ARG A 128 -21.57 3.99 4.45
C ARG A 128 -22.21 3.57 3.13
N SER A 129 -22.79 4.51 2.39
CA SER A 129 -23.38 4.29 1.05
C SER A 129 -22.37 3.83 -0.01
N HIS A 130 -21.07 4.02 0.24
CA HIS A 130 -19.98 3.64 -0.66
C HIS A 130 -19.24 2.38 -0.20
N LEU A 131 -19.64 1.76 0.92
CA LEU A 131 -19.09 0.51 1.43
C LEU A 131 -20.09 -0.64 1.31
N PHE A 132 -19.84 -1.54 0.36
CA PHE A 132 -20.68 -2.69 0.09
C PHE A 132 -20.12 -3.92 0.78
N LEU A 133 -20.85 -4.46 1.76
CA LEU A 133 -20.50 -5.74 2.38
C LEU A 133 -21.04 -6.87 1.52
N LEU A 134 -20.17 -7.51 0.74
CA LEU A 134 -20.55 -8.68 -0.03
C LEU A 134 -20.78 -9.85 0.92
N LYS A 135 -22.01 -10.38 0.93
CA LYS A 135 -22.33 -11.63 1.59
C LYS A 135 -21.94 -12.77 0.65
N ALA A 136 -21.17 -13.73 1.15
CA ALA A 136 -21.30 -15.08 0.63
C ALA A 136 -22.76 -15.50 0.87
N LYS A 137 -23.50 -15.85 -0.17
CA LYS A 137 -24.85 -16.42 -0.02
C LYS A 137 -24.73 -17.89 0.36
N LEU A 138 -24.09 -18.14 1.50
CA LEU A 138 -24.16 -19.34 2.32
C LEU A 138 -24.01 -18.85 3.76
N GLU A 139 -24.88 -19.31 4.65
CA GLU A 139 -25.02 -18.86 6.03
C GLU A 139 -23.85 -19.20 6.94
N TRP A 140 -22.61 -18.86 6.59
CA TRP A 140 -21.55 -18.78 7.58
C TRP A 140 -20.76 -17.51 7.31
N THR A 141 -20.66 -16.70 8.34
CA THR A 141 -19.81 -15.51 8.45
C THR A 141 -18.43 -15.77 7.85
N MET A 142 -17.67 -14.74 7.51
CA MET A 142 -16.22 -14.91 7.31
C MET A 142 -15.53 -15.30 8.61
N ARG A 143 -15.73 -16.55 8.99
CA ARG A 143 -14.65 -17.45 9.30
C ARG A 143 -14.04 -17.77 7.94
N LYS A 144 -12.81 -17.28 7.67
CA LYS A 144 -11.87 -18.20 7.01
C LYS A 144 -12.06 -19.52 7.78
N ALA A 145 -12.30 -20.66 7.12
CA ALA A 145 -12.54 -21.90 7.83
C ALA A 145 -11.24 -22.34 8.53
N THR A 146 -10.80 -21.60 9.53
CA THR A 146 -9.67 -21.89 10.39
C THR A 146 -10.19 -22.32 11.76
N HIS A 147 -11.52 -22.30 11.98
CA HIS A 147 -12.21 -22.53 13.25
C HIS A 147 -13.67 -22.94 12.99
N GLY A 148 -14.23 -23.95 13.67
CA GLY A 148 -15.62 -24.41 13.55
C GLY A 148 -15.99 -25.50 14.56
N ASN A 149 -17.27 -25.71 14.88
CA ASN A 149 -17.76 -26.69 15.86
C ASN A 149 -17.05 -26.68 17.24
N GLY A 150 -16.65 -25.50 17.73
CA GLY A 150 -15.94 -25.37 19.01
C GLY A 150 -14.43 -25.57 18.93
N ILE A 151 -13.88 -25.90 17.76
CA ILE A 151 -12.44 -25.97 17.50
C ILE A 151 -11.97 -24.62 16.96
N ASN A 152 -11.01 -24.02 17.66
CA ASN A 152 -10.50 -22.69 17.36
C ASN A 152 -9.16 -22.72 16.60
N THR A 153 -8.93 -23.75 15.80
CA THR A 153 -7.66 -23.99 15.12
C THR A 153 -7.90 -24.58 13.73
N ILE A 154 -6.90 -24.43 12.84
CA ILE A 154 -6.93 -24.96 11.46
C ILE A 154 -7.19 -26.46 11.39
N GLU A 155 -6.98 -27.17 12.50
CA GLU A 155 -7.31 -28.59 12.70
C GLU A 155 -8.77 -28.90 12.37
N TYR A 156 -9.67 -27.92 12.46
CA TYR A 156 -11.05 -28.05 11.97
C TYR A 156 -11.15 -28.53 10.52
N LEU A 157 -10.18 -28.16 9.67
CA LEU A 157 -10.17 -28.51 8.26
C LEU A 157 -9.60 -29.89 7.94
N GLU A 158 -9.00 -30.57 8.92
CA GLU A 158 -8.43 -31.90 8.74
C GLU A 158 -9.51 -33.02 8.81
N GLY A 159 -10.78 -32.64 8.99
CA GLY A 159 -11.92 -33.54 9.23
C GLY A 159 -12.52 -34.25 8.00
N GLY A 160 -11.73 -34.55 6.96
CA GLY A 160 -12.16 -35.37 5.81
C GLY A 160 -12.73 -34.63 4.59
N PRO A 161 -13.41 -35.33 3.66
CA PRO A 161 -13.81 -34.80 2.34
C PRO A 161 -14.69 -33.55 2.38
N ASP A 162 -15.66 -33.48 3.31
CA ASP A 162 -16.57 -32.33 3.44
C ASP A 162 -15.82 -31.06 3.86
N LYS A 163 -14.84 -31.20 4.77
CA LYS A 163 -14.00 -30.10 5.21
C LYS A 163 -13.00 -29.67 4.16
N THR A 164 -12.52 -30.61 3.36
CA THR A 164 -11.70 -30.33 2.18
C THR A 164 -12.51 -29.53 1.15
N PHE A 165 -13.76 -29.91 0.90
CA PHE A 165 -14.65 -29.15 0.01
C PHE A 165 -14.88 -27.72 0.50
N GLU A 166 -15.20 -27.54 1.78
CA GLU A 166 -15.34 -26.21 2.39
C GLU A 166 -14.05 -25.38 2.27
N ASN A 167 -12.91 -26.00 2.55
CA ASN A 167 -11.60 -25.36 2.45
C ASN A 167 -11.33 -24.87 1.01
N VAL A 168 -11.48 -25.74 0.02
CA VAL A 168 -11.25 -25.39 -1.40
C VAL A 168 -12.24 -24.31 -1.84
N ARG A 169 -13.52 -24.43 -1.49
CA ARG A 169 -14.54 -23.43 -1.84
C ARG A 169 -14.20 -22.05 -1.28
N ASP A 170 -13.87 -21.97 0.00
CA ASP A 170 -13.75 -20.70 0.71
C ASP A 170 -12.35 -20.09 0.58
N ASN A 171 -11.29 -20.91 0.56
CA ASN A 171 -9.91 -20.42 0.55
C ASN A 171 -9.26 -20.36 -0.84
N MET A 172 -9.86 -20.98 -1.86
CA MET A 172 -9.35 -20.99 -3.23
C MET A 172 -10.40 -20.51 -4.23
N TYR A 173 -11.49 -21.25 -4.42
CA TYR A 173 -12.47 -20.98 -5.48
C TYR A 173 -13.07 -19.58 -5.38
N SER A 174 -13.49 -19.15 -4.19
CA SER A 174 -14.07 -17.82 -3.99
C SER A 174 -13.09 -16.69 -4.35
N ALA A 175 -11.82 -16.83 -3.99
CA ALA A 175 -10.78 -15.86 -4.27
C ALA A 175 -10.50 -15.79 -5.78
N THR A 176 -10.35 -16.94 -6.45
CA THR A 176 -10.09 -17.02 -7.90
C THR A 176 -11.24 -16.44 -8.71
N VAL A 177 -12.49 -16.73 -8.34
CA VAL A 177 -13.67 -16.15 -9.03
C VAL A 177 -13.71 -14.64 -8.87
N LEU A 178 -13.46 -14.12 -7.66
CA LEU A 178 -13.41 -12.67 -7.43
C LEU A 178 -12.28 -12.01 -8.23
N ALA A 179 -11.08 -12.62 -8.26
CA ALA A 179 -9.95 -12.12 -9.04
C ALA A 179 -10.29 -12.02 -10.54
N HIS A 180 -10.89 -13.07 -11.12
CA HIS A 180 -11.33 -13.05 -12.52
C HIS A 180 -12.39 -11.98 -12.79
N LEU A 181 -13.41 -11.86 -11.93
CA LEU A 181 -14.47 -10.85 -12.09
C LEU A 181 -13.90 -9.44 -12.01
N CYS A 182 -13.06 -9.17 -11.01
CA CYS A 182 -12.41 -7.89 -10.83
C CYS A 182 -11.51 -7.54 -12.02
N ARG A 183 -10.69 -8.48 -12.52
CA ARG A 183 -9.88 -8.28 -13.74
C ARG A 183 -10.75 -7.96 -14.95
N LYS A 184 -11.84 -8.72 -15.16
CA LYS A 184 -12.77 -8.51 -16.28
C LYS A 184 -13.48 -7.16 -16.22
N LEU A 185 -13.79 -6.67 -15.02
CA LEU A 185 -14.50 -5.41 -14.79
C LEU A 185 -13.56 -4.20 -14.65
N GLY A 186 -12.24 -4.40 -14.68
CA GLY A 186 -11.26 -3.34 -14.43
C GLY A 186 -11.31 -2.80 -12.99
N ILE A 187 -11.73 -3.62 -12.02
CA ILE A 187 -11.83 -3.26 -10.61
C ILE A 187 -10.57 -3.74 -9.89
N HIS A 188 -9.95 -2.86 -9.10
CA HIS A 188 -8.82 -3.26 -8.25
C HIS A 188 -9.27 -4.30 -7.21
N PHE A 189 -8.51 -5.40 -7.11
CA PHE A 189 -8.76 -6.47 -6.17
C PHE A 189 -7.57 -6.64 -5.22
N THR A 190 -7.84 -6.53 -3.93
CA THR A 190 -6.85 -6.83 -2.88
C THR A 190 -7.20 -8.17 -2.22
N TYR A 191 -6.36 -9.18 -2.44
CA TYR A 191 -6.47 -10.47 -1.76
C TYR A 191 -5.58 -10.50 -0.52
N VAL A 192 -6.13 -10.94 0.62
CA VAL A 192 -5.38 -11.10 1.88
C VAL A 192 -5.07 -12.57 2.12
N GLY A 193 -3.88 -12.97 1.68
CA GLY A 193 -3.32 -14.32 1.79
C GLY A 193 -2.83 -14.69 3.19
N THR A 194 -1.80 -15.55 3.24
CA THR A 194 -1.15 -15.97 4.49
C THR A 194 0.28 -16.39 4.19
N GLY A 195 1.24 -15.96 5.01
CA GLY A 195 2.61 -16.48 4.97
C GLY A 195 2.77 -17.87 5.60
N TYR A 196 1.69 -18.43 6.18
CA TYR A 196 1.68 -19.78 6.75
C TYR A 196 1.57 -20.87 5.65
N ILE A 197 2.45 -20.74 4.66
CA ILE A 197 2.64 -21.62 3.50
C ILE A 197 4.12 -21.95 3.29
N PHE A 198 5.00 -21.40 4.13
CA PHE A 198 6.45 -21.61 4.11
C PHE A 198 6.93 -22.30 5.39
N ALA A 199 7.90 -23.20 5.23
CA ALA A 199 8.68 -23.80 6.29
C ALA A 199 10.16 -23.66 5.93
N TYR A 200 11.01 -23.44 6.94
CA TYR A 200 12.46 -23.32 6.76
C TYR A 200 13.02 -24.55 6.03
N ASP A 201 13.96 -24.30 5.13
CA ASP A 201 14.63 -25.31 4.32
C ASP A 201 16.13 -24.99 4.16
N ALA A 202 16.82 -25.66 3.24
CA ALA A 202 18.24 -25.45 3.02
C ALA A 202 18.57 -24.07 2.42
N ALA A 203 17.66 -23.48 1.62
CA ALA A 203 17.83 -22.16 1.03
C ALA A 203 17.42 -21.05 2.03
N HIS A 204 16.45 -21.33 2.88
CA HIS A 204 15.91 -20.44 3.90
C HIS A 204 16.07 -21.07 5.30
N PRO A 205 17.28 -21.14 5.86
CA PRO A 205 17.49 -21.66 7.21
C PRO A 205 17.05 -20.67 8.28
N ILE A 206 16.89 -21.14 9.53
CA ILE A 206 16.59 -20.27 10.68
C ILE A 206 17.72 -19.23 10.84
N GLY A 207 17.37 -17.95 10.79
CA GLY A 207 18.34 -16.83 10.85
C GLY A 207 19.03 -16.52 9.51
N GLY A 208 18.66 -17.21 8.43
CA GLY A 208 19.10 -16.92 7.07
C GLY A 208 18.20 -15.91 6.35
N PRO A 209 18.33 -15.81 5.01
CA PRO A 209 17.43 -14.97 4.20
C PRO A 209 15.98 -15.45 4.35
N GLY A 210 15.04 -14.49 4.41
CA GLY A 210 13.61 -14.78 4.43
C GLY A 210 13.07 -15.11 3.04
N PHE A 211 11.86 -15.67 2.99
CA PHE A 211 11.14 -15.92 1.75
C PHE A 211 10.72 -14.60 1.09
N THR A 212 10.77 -14.59 -0.24
CA THR A 212 10.37 -13.52 -1.15
C THR A 212 9.01 -13.80 -1.79
N GLU A 213 8.45 -12.81 -2.49
CA GLU A 213 7.20 -12.95 -3.24
C GLU A 213 7.30 -13.91 -4.44
N GLU A 214 8.51 -14.19 -4.92
CA GLU A 214 8.78 -15.13 -6.02
C GLU A 214 8.91 -16.59 -5.56
N ASP A 215 9.06 -16.82 -4.26
CA ASP A 215 9.27 -18.16 -3.71
C ASP A 215 8.01 -19.03 -3.76
N ILE A 216 8.22 -20.31 -4.01
CA ILE A 216 7.14 -21.30 -4.07
C ILE A 216 6.86 -21.81 -2.64
N PRO A 217 5.58 -21.99 -2.25
CA PRO A 217 5.22 -22.57 -0.96
C PRO A 217 5.97 -23.88 -0.64
N THR A 218 6.52 -23.97 0.56
CA THR A 218 7.31 -25.13 1.02
C THR A 218 6.66 -25.91 2.16
N PHE A 219 5.59 -25.38 2.77
CA PHE A 219 4.88 -26.03 3.88
C PHE A 219 3.56 -26.67 3.44
N PHE A 220 3.50 -28.00 3.55
CA PHE A 220 2.34 -28.82 3.19
C PHE A 220 1.76 -29.61 4.37
N GLY A 221 2.08 -29.22 5.61
CA GLY A 221 1.71 -29.95 6.82
C GLY A 221 0.25 -29.83 7.26
N SER A 222 -0.59 -29.09 6.52
CA SER A 222 -2.03 -29.00 6.77
C SER A 222 -2.81 -28.84 5.47
N SER A 223 -4.04 -29.34 5.43
CA SER A 223 -4.99 -29.13 4.34
C SER A 223 -5.18 -27.63 4.05
N TYR A 224 -5.22 -26.81 5.11
CA TYR A 224 -5.29 -25.36 4.99
C TYR A 224 -4.10 -24.77 4.21
N SER A 225 -2.87 -25.08 4.62
CA SER A 225 -1.66 -24.54 4.00
C SER A 225 -1.48 -25.02 2.56
N VAL A 226 -1.84 -26.28 2.28
CA VAL A 226 -1.85 -26.81 0.91
C VAL A 226 -2.77 -25.98 0.02
N VAL A 227 -4.05 -25.83 0.39
CA VAL A 227 -5.02 -25.05 -0.39
C VAL A 227 -4.58 -23.60 -0.53
N LYS A 228 -4.08 -22.98 0.55
CA LYS A 228 -3.60 -21.59 0.51
C LYS A 228 -2.36 -21.40 -0.35
N GLY A 229 -1.43 -22.35 -0.34
CA GLY A 229 -0.26 -22.31 -1.22
C GLY A 229 -0.65 -22.38 -2.70
N PHE A 230 -1.64 -23.21 -3.06
CA PHE A 230 -2.18 -23.21 -4.42
C PHE A 230 -2.90 -21.90 -4.76
N THR A 231 -3.70 -21.35 -3.84
CA THR A 231 -4.35 -20.05 -4.06
C THR A 231 -3.33 -18.95 -4.26
N ASP A 232 -2.28 -18.90 -3.45
CA ASP A 232 -1.20 -17.91 -3.54
C ASP A 232 -0.53 -17.92 -4.92
N ARG A 233 -0.15 -19.11 -5.38
CA ARG A 233 0.35 -19.32 -6.74
C ARG A 233 -0.65 -18.92 -7.81
N GLN A 234 -1.96 -19.12 -7.63
CA GLN A 234 -2.93 -18.64 -8.61
C GLN A 234 -3.05 -17.12 -8.61
N MET A 235 -2.97 -16.47 -7.46
CA MET A 235 -3.06 -15.01 -7.35
C MET A 235 -1.91 -14.31 -8.07
N SER A 236 -0.70 -14.89 -8.06
CA SER A 236 0.44 -14.31 -8.79
C SER A 236 0.18 -14.16 -10.29
N HIS A 237 -0.55 -15.09 -10.93
CA HIS A 237 -0.92 -15.01 -12.34
C HIS A 237 -1.83 -13.81 -12.65
N PHE A 238 -2.53 -13.25 -11.66
CA PHE A 238 -3.36 -12.05 -11.86
C PHE A 238 -2.56 -10.75 -11.77
N ASN A 239 -1.33 -10.79 -11.26
CA ASN A 239 -0.43 -9.63 -11.18
C ASN A 239 0.30 -9.37 -12.50
N GLU A 240 0.37 -10.37 -13.38
CA GLU A 240 0.94 -10.23 -14.72
C GLU A 240 0.00 -9.37 -15.59
N LYS A 241 0.58 -8.33 -16.23
CA LYS A 241 -0.16 -7.34 -17.03
C LYS A 241 -0.70 -7.97 -18.31
#